data_AF-L8HIL6-F1
#
_entry.id   AF-L8HIL6-F1
#
_cell.length_a   1.000
_cell.length_b   1.000
_cell.length_c   1.000
_cell.angle_alpha   90.00
_cell.angle_beta   90.00
_cell.angle_gamma   90.00
#
_symmetry.space_group_name_H-M   'P 1'
#
loop_
_entity.id
_entity.type
_entity.pdbx_description
1 polymer ?
#
loop_
_entity_poly.entity_id
_entity_poly.type
_entity_poly.pdbx_seq_one_letter_code
_entity_poly.pdbx_strand_id
1 'polypeptide(L)'
;MEDRIAEENPQAAENTIPYKEGIIMRKEKGKWRNVFAKAMDGFLVLYENEAASEPFEVITLEGTSVEAQGTDSIRLWSPLQAFIDCEFTVPDEVAKADVAEDSRLTELQKWGAVMQFWGCRGFLHTAYSPVREQINCKWYIDGRDAFAAMYHAILGAKHTIFITDWRLTVIYREESHVETPGEVYLMRQTPFEDCHRVDQLLKKKAEQGVKIYILLWRDPALFTENGSREVQKLLCQLHDNIKVIPIVT
;
A
#
# COMPACT_ATOMS: atom_id res chain seq x y z
N MET A 1 40.48 -13.65 17.01
CA MET A 1 40.79 -13.10 15.68
C MET A 1 40.08 -11.76 15.68
N GLU A 2 40.87 -10.69 15.74
CA GLU A 2 40.50 -9.38 16.28
C GLU A 2 39.40 -8.69 15.48
N ASP A 3 38.47 -8.10 16.22
CA ASP A 3 37.44 -7.17 15.77
C ASP A 3 38.08 -5.99 15.05
N ARG A 4 37.91 -5.92 13.74
CA ARG A 4 38.05 -4.69 12.97
C ARG A 4 36.66 -4.11 12.78
N ILE A 5 36.24 -3.33 13.77
CA ILE A 5 35.20 -2.32 13.61
C ILE A 5 35.68 -1.42 12.47
N ALA A 6 35.05 -1.55 11.31
CA ALA A 6 35.22 -0.58 10.24
C ALA A 6 34.75 0.76 10.81
N GLU A 7 35.66 1.73 10.90
CA GLU A 7 35.33 3.12 11.21
C GLU A 7 34.24 3.57 10.24
N GLU A 8 33.03 3.75 10.78
CA GLU A 8 31.94 4.40 10.07
C GLU A 8 32.40 5.79 9.70
N ASN A 9 32.56 6.02 8.40
CA ASN A 9 32.82 7.32 7.84
C ASN A 9 31.63 8.25 8.18
N PRO A 10 31.78 9.27 9.06
CA PRO A 10 30.68 10.14 9.50
C PRO A 10 30.18 11.10 8.41
N GLN A 11 30.67 10.93 7.18
CA GLN A 11 30.42 11.75 6.00
C GLN A 11 29.65 11.02 4.90
N ALA A 12 29.07 9.85 5.19
CA ALA A 12 27.93 9.35 4.42
C ALA A 12 26.72 10.25 4.73
N ALA A 13 26.73 11.40 4.06
CA ALA A 13 25.84 12.53 4.20
C ALA A 13 24.40 12.14 4.52
N GLU A 14 23.82 12.94 5.42
CA GLU A 14 22.41 13.32 5.43
C GLU A 14 21.88 13.44 3.99
N ASN A 15 21.47 12.32 3.41
CA ASN A 15 20.59 12.34 2.25
C ASN A 15 19.22 12.66 2.85
N THR A 16 19.02 13.93 3.20
CA THR A 16 17.71 14.47 3.55
C THR A 16 16.82 14.17 2.37
N ILE A 17 16.04 13.10 2.54
CA ILE A 17 14.98 12.72 1.64
C ILE A 17 14.15 14.00 1.43
N PRO A 18 14.04 14.53 0.20
CA PRO A 18 13.37 15.80 -0.03
C PRO A 18 11.90 15.70 0.38
N TYR A 19 11.56 16.49 1.40
CA TYR A 19 10.23 16.59 2.00
C TYR A 19 9.62 17.94 1.65
N LYS A 20 8.31 17.96 1.37
CA LYS A 20 7.58 19.21 1.20
C LYS A 20 6.14 19.07 1.63
N GLU A 21 5.63 20.08 2.32
CA GLU A 21 4.21 20.22 2.62
C GLU A 21 3.71 21.62 2.30
N GLY A 22 2.40 21.77 2.13
CA GLY A 22 1.77 23.06 1.90
C GLY A 22 0.39 22.95 1.30
N ILE A 23 -0.24 24.11 1.10
CA ILE A 23 -1.54 24.23 0.46
C ILE A 23 -1.34 24.19 -1.06
N ILE A 24 -2.10 23.33 -1.72
CA ILE A 24 -2.19 23.24 -3.18
C ILE A 24 -3.65 23.44 -3.60
N MET A 25 -3.88 23.97 -4.80
CA MET A 25 -5.20 23.90 -5.41
C MET A 25 -5.36 22.59 -6.17
N ARG A 26 -6.48 21.90 -5.95
CA ARG A 26 -6.86 20.70 -6.69
C ARG A 26 -8.19 20.92 -7.37
N LYS A 27 -8.29 20.45 -8.62
CA LYS A 27 -9.53 20.43 -9.39
C LYS A 27 -10.30 19.13 -9.15
N GLU A 28 -11.49 19.23 -8.58
CA GLU A 28 -12.39 18.09 -8.37
C GLU A 28 -13.75 18.37 -8.97
N LYS A 29 -14.23 17.48 -9.85
CA LYS A 29 -15.51 17.62 -10.56
C LYS A 29 -15.67 19.01 -11.23
N GLY A 30 -14.57 19.55 -11.75
CA GLY A 30 -14.53 20.86 -12.43
C GLY A 30 -14.44 22.08 -11.50
N LYS A 31 -14.40 21.90 -10.17
CA LYS A 31 -14.24 23.00 -9.21
C LYS A 31 -12.87 22.95 -8.55
N TRP A 32 -12.30 24.14 -8.36
CA TRP A 32 -11.04 24.32 -7.65
C TRP A 32 -11.28 24.38 -6.14
N ARG A 33 -10.47 23.63 -5.38
CA ARG A 33 -10.45 23.70 -3.92
C ARG A 33 -9.03 23.66 -3.39
N ASN A 34 -8.80 24.35 -2.27
CA ASN A 34 -7.56 24.24 -1.53
C ASN A 34 -7.56 22.92 -0.76
N VAL A 35 -6.44 22.21 -0.81
CA VAL A 35 -6.16 21.03 0.01
C VAL A 35 -4.75 21.16 0.57
N PHE A 36 -4.50 20.55 1.72
CA PHE A 36 -3.17 20.47 2.28
C PHE A 36 -2.49 19.19 1.80
N ALA A 37 -1.25 19.29 1.34
CA ALA A 37 -0.52 18.17 0.75
C ALA A 37 0.84 17.97 1.41
N LYS A 38 1.26 16.71 1.50
CA LYS A 38 2.61 16.30 1.91
C LYS A 38 3.20 15.38 0.85
N ALA A 39 4.36 15.73 0.29
CA ALA A 39 5.13 14.86 -0.58
C ALA A 39 6.23 14.16 0.24
N MET A 40 6.05 12.86 0.45
CA MET A 40 6.95 12.03 1.27
C MET A 40 6.84 10.55 0.89
N ASP A 41 7.94 9.82 1.05
CA ASP A 41 8.03 8.37 0.92
C ASP A 41 7.51 7.77 -0.39
N GLY A 42 7.62 8.51 -1.50
CA GLY A 42 7.09 8.09 -2.80
C GLY A 42 5.59 8.35 -2.97
N PHE A 43 4.98 9.10 -2.04
CA PHE A 43 3.56 9.43 -2.07
C PHE A 43 3.33 10.95 -2.01
N LEU A 44 2.24 11.37 -2.63
CA LEU A 44 1.60 12.66 -2.39
C LEU A 44 0.33 12.41 -1.56
N VAL A 45 0.39 12.81 -0.30
CA VAL A 45 -0.66 12.58 0.70
C VAL A 45 -1.51 13.84 0.83
N LEU A 46 -2.82 13.71 0.65
CA LEU A 46 -3.76 14.84 0.64
C LEU A 46 -4.67 14.84 1.87
N TYR A 47 -4.82 16.01 2.46
CA TYR A 47 -5.59 16.30 3.65
C TYR A 47 -6.60 17.41 3.38
N GLU A 48 -7.75 17.37 4.06
CA GLU A 48 -8.77 18.41 3.89
C GLU A 48 -8.25 19.79 4.32
N ASN A 49 -7.38 19.82 5.33
CA ASN A 49 -6.68 21.00 5.84
C ASN A 49 -5.45 20.56 6.66
N GLU A 50 -4.63 21.51 7.10
CA GLU A 50 -3.41 21.27 7.87
C GLU A 50 -3.65 20.59 9.22
N ALA A 51 -4.81 20.80 9.85
CA ALA A 51 -5.16 20.23 11.15
C ALA A 51 -5.74 18.80 11.06
N ALA A 52 -5.98 18.28 9.85
CA ALA A 52 -6.57 16.97 9.67
C ALA A 52 -5.56 15.86 10.02
N SER A 53 -5.97 14.92 10.89
CA SER A 53 -5.14 13.79 11.31
C SER A 53 -5.12 12.63 10.32
N GLU A 54 -6.14 12.50 9.49
CA GLU A 54 -6.27 11.43 8.51
C GLU A 54 -6.27 11.99 7.08
N PRO A 55 -5.49 11.39 6.16
CA PRO A 55 -5.52 11.79 4.77
C PRO A 55 -6.82 11.29 4.11
N PHE A 56 -7.42 12.12 3.26
CA PHE A 56 -8.58 11.69 2.47
C PHE A 56 -8.15 10.98 1.18
N GLU A 57 -6.91 11.18 0.72
CA GLU A 57 -6.37 10.54 -0.47
C GLU A 57 -4.84 10.41 -0.41
N VAL A 58 -4.32 9.33 -0.98
CA VAL A 58 -2.89 9.05 -1.10
C VAL A 58 -2.60 8.69 -2.55
N ILE A 59 -1.74 9.46 -3.20
CA ILE A 59 -1.35 9.29 -4.60
C ILE A 59 0.07 8.72 -4.63
N THR A 60 0.29 7.63 -5.37
CA THR A 60 1.64 7.12 -5.63
C THR A 60 2.34 8.01 -6.65
N LEU A 61 3.59 8.37 -6.36
CA LEU A 61 4.44 9.11 -7.28
C LEU A 61 5.31 8.19 -8.14
N GLU A 62 5.36 6.87 -7.91
CA GLU A 62 6.23 5.99 -8.72
C GLU A 62 5.92 6.03 -10.21
N GLY A 63 6.99 6.13 -10.99
CA GLY A 63 6.93 6.21 -12.43
C GLY A 63 6.29 7.51 -12.92
N THR A 64 5.92 8.43 -12.01
CA THR A 64 5.29 9.67 -12.42
C THR A 64 6.32 10.59 -13.07
N SER A 65 5.93 11.13 -14.22
CA SER A 65 6.63 12.28 -14.80
C SER A 65 5.92 13.55 -14.40
N VAL A 66 6.73 14.57 -14.11
CA VAL A 66 6.26 15.91 -13.73
C VAL A 66 6.44 16.84 -14.92
N GLU A 67 5.37 17.49 -15.36
CA GLU A 67 5.41 18.50 -16.40
C GLU A 67 4.91 19.84 -15.85
N ALA A 68 5.72 20.91 -16.00
CA ALA A 68 5.28 22.26 -15.66
C ALA A 68 4.34 22.79 -16.75
N GLN A 69 3.18 23.32 -16.35
CA GLN A 69 2.22 23.98 -17.22
C GLN A 69 2.19 25.48 -16.90
N GLY A 70 2.90 26.26 -17.72
CA GLY A 70 3.03 27.70 -17.49
C GLY A 70 3.87 28.03 -16.27
N THR A 71 3.55 29.13 -15.58
CA THR A 71 4.32 29.64 -14.44
C THR A 71 3.83 29.12 -13.08
N ASP A 72 2.57 28.68 -13.01
CA ASP A 72 1.88 28.51 -11.71
C ASP A 72 1.32 27.10 -11.51
N SER A 73 1.52 26.18 -12.48
CA SER A 73 0.95 24.84 -12.37
C SER A 73 1.84 23.69 -12.81
N ILE A 74 1.61 22.53 -12.20
CA ILE A 74 2.26 21.24 -12.51
C ILE A 74 1.18 20.25 -12.93
N ARG A 75 1.55 19.32 -13.81
CA ARG A 75 0.79 18.11 -14.15
C ARG A 75 1.63 16.87 -13.81
N LEU A 76 0.97 15.86 -13.24
CA LEU A 76 1.57 14.57 -12.93
C LEU A 76 1.02 13.51 -13.89
N TRP A 77 1.91 12.77 -14.55
CA TRP A 77 1.52 11.67 -15.42
C TRP A 77 1.98 10.34 -14.82
N SER A 78 1.04 9.47 -14.44
CA SER A 78 1.34 8.14 -13.91
C SER A 78 1.13 7.07 -15.00
N PRO A 79 2.09 6.15 -15.19
CA PRO A 79 1.91 5.01 -16.10
C PRO A 79 0.96 3.94 -15.54
N LEU A 80 0.68 3.95 -14.23
CA LEU A 80 -0.16 2.96 -13.53
C LEU A 80 -1.62 3.42 -13.31
N GLN A 81 -1.86 4.74 -13.28
CA GLN A 81 -3.19 5.33 -13.19
C GLN A 81 -3.46 6.14 -14.45
N ALA A 82 -4.43 5.69 -15.25
CA ALA A 82 -4.68 6.19 -16.60
C ALA A 82 -4.70 7.73 -16.72
N PHE A 83 -5.16 8.48 -15.71
CA PHE A 83 -5.02 9.94 -15.66
C PHE A 83 -5.04 10.43 -14.21
N ILE A 84 -4.01 11.18 -13.79
CA ILE A 84 -4.14 12.13 -12.68
C ILE A 84 -4.11 13.52 -13.30
N ASP A 85 -5.24 13.95 -13.85
CA ASP A 85 -5.46 15.35 -14.25
C ASP A 85 -5.61 16.22 -12.99
N CYS A 86 -4.56 16.28 -12.17
CA CYS A 86 -4.44 17.29 -11.14
C CYS A 86 -3.61 18.42 -11.74
N GLU A 87 -4.30 19.50 -12.08
CA GLU A 87 -3.69 20.80 -12.28
C GLU A 87 -3.48 21.36 -10.87
N PHE A 88 -2.22 21.56 -10.49
CA PHE A 88 -1.86 22.05 -9.16
C PHE A 88 -1.57 23.55 -9.26
N THR A 89 -2.38 24.43 -8.70
CA THR A 89 -1.99 25.85 -8.61
C THR A 89 -1.35 26.11 -7.26
N VAL A 90 -0.14 26.66 -7.25
CA VAL A 90 0.55 27.10 -6.03
C VAL A 90 0.19 28.57 -5.81
N PRO A 91 -0.60 28.94 -4.78
CA PRO A 91 -0.88 30.34 -4.52
C PRO A 91 0.39 31.06 -4.04
N ASP A 92 0.67 32.26 -4.57
CA ASP A 92 1.80 33.11 -4.17
C ASP A 92 1.89 33.33 -2.64
N GLU A 93 0.76 33.26 -1.92
CA GLU A 93 0.70 33.49 -0.48
C GLU A 93 1.18 32.31 0.38
N VAL A 94 1.25 31.08 -0.17
CA VAL A 94 1.68 29.87 0.56
C VAL A 94 3.21 29.73 0.56
N ALA A 95 3.92 30.61 -0.15
CA ALA A 95 5.37 30.66 -0.34
C ALA A 95 6.21 30.97 0.93
N LYS A 96 5.66 30.78 2.13
CA LYS A 96 6.31 31.11 3.41
C LYS A 96 6.28 29.99 4.46
N ALA A 97 6.16 28.73 4.06
CA ALA A 97 6.48 27.62 4.95
C ALA A 97 7.94 27.20 4.69
N ASP A 98 8.77 27.41 5.71
CA ASP A 98 10.23 27.35 5.74
C ASP A 98 10.88 26.21 4.93
N VAL A 99 11.72 26.60 3.96
CA VAL A 99 12.96 25.86 3.63
C VAL A 99 14.04 26.87 3.25
N ALA A 100 15.01 27.01 4.14
CA ALA A 100 16.33 27.55 3.84
C ALA A 100 17.02 26.68 2.77
N GLU A 101 17.56 27.31 1.72
CA GLU A 101 18.95 27.12 1.21
C GLU A 101 19.17 27.34 -0.30
N ASP A 102 18.15 27.55 -1.15
CA ASP A 102 18.43 28.08 -2.50
C ASP A 102 17.38 29.09 -2.99
N SER A 103 17.73 30.37 -2.86
CA SER A 103 16.94 31.55 -3.23
C SER A 103 16.58 31.68 -4.73
N ARG A 104 16.99 30.72 -5.56
CA ARG A 104 16.86 30.79 -7.03
C ARG A 104 15.67 30.03 -7.61
N LEU A 105 15.05 29.11 -6.86
CA LEU A 105 13.96 28.27 -7.35
C LEU A 105 12.58 28.80 -6.92
N THR A 106 11.63 28.87 -7.85
CA THR A 106 10.22 29.19 -7.55
C THR A 106 9.58 28.07 -6.73
N GLU A 107 8.49 28.35 -6.01
CA GLU A 107 7.76 27.31 -5.26
C GLU A 107 7.28 26.16 -6.15
N LEU A 108 6.90 26.47 -7.39
CA LEU A 108 6.55 25.46 -8.39
C LEU A 108 7.74 24.55 -8.70
N GLN A 109 8.92 25.12 -8.94
CA GLN A 109 10.13 24.35 -9.21
C GLN A 109 10.52 23.46 -8.03
N LYS A 110 10.29 23.91 -6.79
CA LYS A 110 10.50 23.10 -5.59
C LYS A 110 9.56 21.90 -5.56
N TRP A 111 8.25 22.11 -5.72
CA TRP A 111 7.29 21.00 -5.79
C TRP A 111 7.61 20.03 -6.93
N GLY A 112 7.94 20.56 -8.11
CA GLY A 112 8.31 19.75 -9.25
C GLY A 112 9.56 18.91 -9.01
N ALA A 113 10.60 19.48 -8.38
CA ALA A 113 11.82 18.76 -8.03
C ALA A 113 11.55 17.64 -7.00
N VAL A 114 10.74 17.90 -5.97
CA VAL A 114 10.37 16.89 -4.98
C VAL A 114 9.56 15.76 -5.62
N MET A 115 8.52 16.08 -6.40
CA MET A 115 7.71 15.07 -7.09
C MET A 115 8.55 14.26 -8.10
N GLN A 116 9.44 14.91 -8.85
CA GLN A 116 10.33 14.24 -9.79
C GLN A 116 11.35 13.35 -9.09
N PHE A 117 11.88 13.79 -7.94
CA PHE A 117 12.75 12.97 -7.10
C PHE A 117 12.05 11.67 -6.70
N TRP A 118 10.82 11.79 -6.18
CA TRP A 118 10.03 10.65 -5.73
C TRP A 118 9.51 9.77 -6.87
N GLY A 119 9.26 10.35 -8.05
CA GLY A 119 8.68 9.61 -9.16
C GLY A 119 9.67 8.95 -10.12
N CYS A 120 10.87 9.50 -10.26
CA CYS A 120 11.87 9.02 -11.21
C CYS A 120 13.06 8.31 -10.57
N ARG A 121 13.29 8.46 -9.26
CA ARG A 121 14.22 7.58 -8.55
C ARG A 121 13.43 6.43 -7.96
N GLY A 122 13.57 5.25 -8.57
CA GLY A 122 13.48 4.03 -7.79
C GLY A 122 14.41 4.13 -6.58
N PHE A 123 14.02 3.51 -5.48
CA PHE A 123 14.79 3.54 -4.25
C PHE A 123 16.03 2.64 -4.35
N LEU A 124 16.70 2.40 -3.22
CA LEU A 124 17.83 1.48 -3.16
C LEU A 124 17.51 0.18 -3.91
N HIS A 125 18.43 -0.25 -4.78
CA HIS A 125 18.24 -1.42 -5.67
C HIS A 125 17.07 -1.30 -6.66
N THR A 126 16.70 -0.08 -7.08
CA THR A 126 15.57 0.19 -7.99
C THR A 126 14.21 -0.28 -7.45
N ALA A 127 14.09 -0.42 -6.12
CA ALA A 127 12.84 -0.81 -5.49
C ALA A 127 11.77 0.29 -5.61
N TYR A 128 10.49 -0.12 -5.56
CA TYR A 128 9.35 0.82 -5.49
C TYR A 128 9.26 1.55 -4.14
N SER A 129 9.80 0.99 -3.05
CA SER A 129 9.62 1.56 -1.70
C SER A 129 10.92 2.09 -1.09
N PRO A 130 10.89 3.21 -0.33
CA PRO A 130 12.07 3.76 0.34
C PRO A 130 12.57 2.86 1.45
N VAL A 131 13.83 3.08 1.85
CA VAL A 131 14.35 2.53 3.11
C VAL A 131 13.58 3.16 4.27
N ARG A 132 13.01 2.32 5.15
CA ARG A 132 12.34 2.75 6.37
C ARG A 132 13.19 2.36 7.56
N GLU A 133 13.71 3.37 8.26
CA GLU A 133 14.48 3.17 9.48
C GLU A 133 13.55 2.98 10.69
N GLN A 134 14.10 2.45 11.79
CA GLN A 134 13.38 2.27 13.06
C GLN A 134 12.09 1.42 12.96
N ILE A 135 12.05 0.49 12.00
CA ILE A 135 10.92 -0.44 11.84
C ILE A 135 11.03 -1.65 12.78
N ASN A 136 9.90 -2.05 13.36
CA ASN A 136 9.80 -3.28 14.13
C ASN A 136 9.60 -4.46 13.18
N CYS A 137 10.62 -5.31 13.04
CA CYS A 137 10.57 -6.52 12.24
C CYS A 137 10.61 -7.77 13.12
N LYS A 138 9.79 -8.77 12.78
CA LYS A 138 9.83 -10.10 13.39
C LYS A 138 9.89 -11.16 12.30
N TRP A 139 10.91 -12.01 12.35
CA TRP A 139 11.03 -13.17 11.46
C TRP A 139 10.40 -14.40 12.11
N TYR A 140 9.95 -15.32 11.28
CA TYR A 140 9.35 -16.59 11.69
C TYR A 140 10.08 -17.73 11.00
N ILE A 141 10.37 -18.79 11.75
CA ILE A 141 10.77 -20.09 11.20
C ILE A 141 9.53 -20.97 11.26
N ASP A 142 9.24 -21.63 10.15
CA ASP A 142 8.06 -22.47 9.95
C ASP A 142 6.70 -21.76 10.10
N GLY A 143 5.62 -22.53 10.00
CA GLY A 143 4.25 -22.01 9.95
C GLY A 143 3.60 -21.76 11.31
N ARG A 144 4.08 -22.35 12.43
CA ARG A 144 3.36 -22.30 13.72
C ARG A 144 3.19 -20.86 14.21
N ASP A 145 4.30 -20.15 14.37
CA ASP A 145 4.29 -18.80 14.93
C ASP A 145 3.87 -17.78 13.87
N ALA A 146 4.16 -18.04 12.59
CA ALA A 146 3.70 -17.22 11.47
C ALA A 146 2.17 -17.22 11.37
N PHE A 147 1.51 -18.40 11.42
CA PHE A 147 0.06 -18.49 11.38
C PHE A 147 -0.59 -17.94 12.65
N ALA A 148 0.01 -18.11 13.83
CA ALA A 148 -0.47 -17.49 15.04
C ALA A 148 -0.42 -15.94 14.97
N ALA A 149 0.66 -15.38 14.41
CA ALA A 149 0.77 -13.95 14.19
C ALA A 149 -0.27 -13.44 13.18
N MET A 150 -0.49 -14.16 12.07
CA MET A 150 -1.54 -13.86 11.10
C MET A 150 -2.94 -13.88 11.73
N TYR A 151 -3.22 -14.88 12.57
CA TYR A 151 -4.49 -14.98 13.31
C TYR A 151 -4.75 -13.71 14.13
N HIS A 152 -3.77 -13.29 14.94
CA HIS A 152 -3.92 -12.10 15.78
C HIS A 152 -4.02 -10.80 14.96
N ALA A 153 -3.29 -10.69 13.84
CA ALA A 153 -3.37 -9.55 12.94
C ALA A 153 -4.77 -9.43 12.28
N ILE A 154 -5.32 -10.53 11.78
CA ILE A 154 -6.67 -10.57 11.19
C ILE A 154 -7.72 -10.27 12.27
N LEU A 155 -7.61 -10.89 13.45
CA LEU A 155 -8.54 -10.67 14.55
C LEU A 155 -8.60 -9.19 14.97
N GLY A 156 -7.44 -8.53 15.00
CA GLY A 156 -7.28 -7.12 15.34
C GLY A 156 -7.63 -6.12 14.24
N ALA A 157 -7.91 -6.56 13.01
CA ALA A 157 -8.20 -5.67 11.89
C ALA A 157 -9.48 -4.84 12.13
N LYS A 158 -9.45 -3.55 11.76
CA LYS A 158 -10.58 -2.62 11.97
C LYS A 158 -11.24 -2.11 10.70
N HIS A 159 -10.50 -2.03 9.59
CA HIS A 159 -10.97 -1.37 8.37
C HIS A 159 -10.86 -2.26 7.15
N THR A 160 -9.66 -2.75 6.84
CA THR A 160 -9.38 -3.49 5.61
C THR A 160 -8.39 -4.61 5.84
N ILE A 161 -8.57 -5.73 5.13
CA ILE A 161 -7.61 -6.83 5.02
C ILE A 161 -7.31 -7.05 3.54
N PHE A 162 -6.02 -7.06 3.20
CA PHE A 162 -5.53 -7.43 1.87
C PHE A 162 -4.82 -8.77 1.95
N ILE A 163 -5.16 -9.70 1.06
CA ILE A 163 -4.53 -11.01 0.95
C ILE A 163 -4.10 -11.21 -0.49
N THR A 164 -2.88 -11.70 -0.70
CA THR A 164 -2.41 -12.17 -1.99
C THR A 164 -1.88 -13.58 -1.80
N ASP A 165 -2.35 -14.54 -2.60
CA ASP A 165 -1.88 -15.91 -2.48
C ASP A 165 -1.81 -16.59 -3.85
N TRP A 166 -0.82 -17.46 -4.01
CA TRP A 166 -0.74 -18.37 -5.15
C TRP A 166 -1.74 -19.52 -4.98
N ARG A 167 -1.98 -19.96 -3.75
CA ARG A 167 -2.97 -21.00 -3.43
C ARG A 167 -3.51 -20.82 -2.01
N LEU A 168 -4.70 -20.24 -1.92
CA LEU A 168 -5.45 -20.18 -0.68
C LEU A 168 -6.34 -21.43 -0.55
N THR A 169 -6.24 -22.16 0.56
CA THR A 169 -7.05 -23.36 0.80
C THR A 169 -8.16 -23.07 1.82
N VAL A 170 -9.41 -23.32 1.41
CA VAL A 170 -10.62 -23.25 2.25
C VAL A 170 -11.47 -24.49 1.99
N ILE A 171 -12.47 -24.77 2.83
CA ILE A 171 -13.28 -26.01 2.76
C ILE A 171 -13.93 -26.20 1.39
N TYR A 172 -13.72 -27.34 0.72
CA TYR A 172 -14.66 -27.86 -0.30
C TYR A 172 -15.23 -29.20 0.14
N ARG A 173 -16.38 -29.20 0.81
CA ARG A 173 -17.12 -30.46 0.90
C ARG A 173 -17.74 -30.76 -0.45
N GLU A 174 -17.06 -31.55 -1.26
CA GLU A 174 -17.70 -32.26 -2.36
C GLU A 174 -18.07 -33.66 -1.86
N GLU A 175 -19.29 -34.13 -2.17
CA GLU A 175 -19.85 -35.42 -1.71
C GLU A 175 -19.12 -36.64 -2.29
N SER A 176 -18.08 -36.44 -3.10
CA SER A 176 -17.42 -37.48 -3.88
C SER A 176 -15.96 -37.64 -3.46
N HIS A 177 -15.71 -38.45 -2.41
CA HIS A 177 -14.51 -39.24 -2.04
C HIS A 177 -13.09 -38.93 -2.58
N VAL A 178 -12.78 -37.70 -3.01
CA VAL A 178 -11.44 -37.25 -3.36
C VAL A 178 -10.99 -36.32 -2.24
N GLU A 179 -9.87 -36.64 -1.61
CA GLU A 179 -9.28 -35.91 -0.48
C GLU A 179 -9.21 -34.40 -0.78
N THR A 180 -10.20 -33.69 -0.27
CA THR A 180 -10.37 -32.25 -0.36
C THR A 180 -9.14 -31.53 0.20
N PRO A 181 -8.68 -30.42 -0.41
CA PRO A 181 -7.60 -29.64 0.18
C PRO A 181 -8.04 -29.08 1.55
N GLY A 182 -7.25 -29.42 2.57
CA GLY A 182 -7.63 -29.38 3.98
C GLY A 182 -7.89 -27.99 4.56
N GLU A 183 -8.70 -27.95 5.60
CA GLU A 183 -9.01 -26.76 6.37
C GLU A 183 -7.74 -26.08 6.92
N VAL A 184 -7.51 -24.82 6.56
CA VAL A 184 -6.40 -24.05 7.13
C VAL A 184 -6.86 -23.42 8.45
N TYR A 185 -6.38 -24.01 9.54
CA TYR A 185 -6.43 -23.44 10.89
C TYR A 185 -5.17 -22.63 11.15
N LEU A 186 -5.34 -21.34 11.45
CA LEU A 186 -4.23 -20.45 11.80
C LEU A 186 -3.70 -20.75 13.21
N MET A 187 -4.57 -21.18 14.11
CA MET A 187 -4.21 -21.70 15.43
C MET A 187 -4.53 -23.18 15.50
N ARG A 188 -3.51 -24.01 15.79
CA ARG A 188 -3.64 -25.47 15.88
C ARG A 188 -3.60 -25.94 17.34
N GLN A 189 -4.45 -25.33 18.15
CA GLN A 189 -4.66 -25.78 19.54
C GLN A 189 -5.68 -26.92 19.54
N THR A 190 -5.58 -27.82 20.52
CA THR A 190 -6.55 -28.91 20.71
C THR A 190 -7.45 -28.54 21.90
N PRO A 191 -8.79 -28.59 21.75
CA PRO A 191 -9.53 -28.97 20.55
C PRO A 191 -9.44 -27.92 19.43
N PHE A 192 -9.55 -28.37 18.17
CA PHE A 192 -9.68 -27.44 17.05
C PHE A 192 -11.02 -26.71 17.16
N GLU A 193 -10.99 -25.40 16.95
CA GLU A 193 -12.18 -24.55 17.01
C GLU A 193 -12.37 -23.84 15.68
N ASP A 194 -13.61 -23.75 15.21
CA ASP A 194 -13.98 -23.06 13.97
C ASP A 194 -13.49 -21.60 13.95
N CYS A 195 -13.40 -20.95 15.12
CA CYS A 195 -12.94 -19.57 15.22
C CYS A 195 -11.48 -19.38 14.75
N HIS A 196 -10.69 -20.46 14.72
CA HIS A 196 -9.31 -20.47 14.29
C HIS A 196 -9.15 -20.76 12.78
N ARG A 197 -10.24 -21.11 12.08
CA ARG A 197 -10.24 -21.39 10.64
C ARG A 197 -10.28 -20.08 9.85
N VAL A 198 -9.49 -20.01 8.77
CA VAL A 198 -9.27 -18.75 8.04
C VAL A 198 -10.57 -18.17 7.46
N ASP A 199 -11.42 -18.99 6.85
CA ASP A 199 -12.72 -18.60 6.27
C ASP A 199 -13.67 -18.04 7.33
N GLN A 200 -13.77 -18.68 8.50
CA GLN A 200 -14.63 -18.24 9.60
C GLN A 200 -14.12 -16.94 10.23
N LEU A 201 -12.80 -16.82 10.36
CA LEU A 201 -12.20 -15.59 10.86
C LEU A 201 -12.45 -14.43 9.90
N LEU A 202 -12.26 -14.62 8.59
CA LEU A 202 -12.55 -13.61 7.58
C LEU A 202 -14.04 -13.25 7.56
N LYS A 203 -14.93 -14.24 7.61
CA LYS A 203 -16.39 -14.01 7.73
C LYS A 203 -16.73 -13.15 8.94
N LYS A 204 -16.21 -13.51 10.13
CA LYS A 204 -16.42 -12.74 11.37
C LYS A 204 -15.95 -11.29 11.23
N LYS A 205 -14.80 -11.05 10.59
CA LYS A 205 -14.30 -9.68 10.37
C LYS A 205 -15.16 -8.93 9.35
N ALA A 206 -15.62 -9.61 8.30
CA ALA A 206 -16.50 -9.04 7.29
C ALA A 206 -17.84 -8.59 7.87
N GLU A 207 -18.43 -9.40 8.76
CA GLU A 207 -19.65 -9.08 9.52
C GLU A 207 -19.46 -7.87 10.47
N GLN A 208 -18.23 -7.65 10.95
CA GLN A 208 -17.85 -6.46 11.73
C GLN A 208 -17.61 -5.20 10.87
N GLY A 209 -17.87 -5.28 9.56
CA GLY A 209 -17.70 -4.16 8.64
C GLY A 209 -16.30 -4.03 8.03
N VAL A 210 -15.38 -4.96 8.32
CA VAL A 210 -14.04 -4.96 7.71
C VAL A 210 -14.14 -5.36 6.24
N LYS A 211 -13.54 -4.59 5.34
CA LYS A 211 -13.47 -4.89 3.91
C LYS A 211 -12.33 -5.86 3.65
N ILE A 212 -12.57 -6.91 2.86
CA ILE A 212 -11.58 -7.96 2.62
C ILE A 212 -11.41 -8.10 1.11
N TYR A 213 -10.18 -7.87 0.64
CA TYR A 213 -9.82 -7.98 -0.76
C TYR A 213 -8.73 -9.03 -0.93
N ILE A 214 -8.99 -10.01 -1.77
CA ILE A 214 -8.12 -11.17 -1.98
C ILE A 214 -7.74 -11.22 -3.45
N LEU A 215 -6.44 -11.12 -3.76
CA LEU A 215 -5.91 -11.42 -5.08
C LEU A 215 -5.47 -12.88 -5.09
N LEU A 216 -6.11 -13.69 -5.93
CA LEU A 216 -5.85 -15.13 -6.00
C LEU A 216 -5.34 -15.51 -7.38
N TRP A 217 -4.23 -16.22 -7.43
CA TRP A 217 -3.69 -16.73 -8.68
C TRP A 217 -4.67 -17.70 -9.36
N ARG A 218 -4.95 -17.45 -10.64
CA ARG A 218 -5.73 -18.35 -11.49
C ARG A 218 -4.81 -19.05 -12.48
N ASP A 219 -4.77 -20.37 -12.41
CA ASP A 219 -3.92 -21.15 -13.30
C ASP A 219 -4.33 -20.99 -14.77
N PRO A 220 -3.34 -20.98 -15.70
CA PRO A 220 -3.62 -21.11 -17.12
C PRO A 220 -4.34 -22.43 -17.40
N ALA A 221 -5.26 -22.43 -18.38
CA ALA A 221 -6.14 -23.57 -18.70
C ALA A 221 -5.42 -24.88 -19.08
N LEU A 222 -4.09 -24.84 -19.26
CA LEU A 222 -3.23 -25.99 -19.61
C LEU A 222 -2.64 -26.71 -18.38
N PHE A 223 -2.78 -26.15 -17.17
CA PHE A 223 -2.28 -26.74 -15.92
C PHE A 223 -3.43 -27.31 -15.07
N THR A 224 -3.08 -28.15 -14.10
CA THR A 224 -4.03 -28.67 -13.10
C THR A 224 -4.59 -27.51 -12.28
N GLU A 225 -5.92 -27.36 -12.24
CA GLU A 225 -6.60 -26.28 -11.53
C GLU A 225 -6.28 -26.33 -10.02
N ASN A 226 -5.69 -25.26 -9.47
CA ASN A 226 -5.42 -25.11 -8.03
C ASN A 226 -6.68 -24.97 -7.15
N GLY A 227 -7.88 -25.09 -7.72
CA GLY A 227 -9.17 -24.88 -7.06
C GLY A 227 -9.52 -23.40 -6.83
N SER A 228 -8.77 -22.46 -7.43
CA SER A 228 -8.95 -21.02 -7.19
C SER A 228 -10.35 -20.50 -7.53
N ARG A 229 -11.03 -21.10 -8.51
CA ARG A 229 -12.40 -20.72 -8.89
C ARG A 229 -13.39 -21.09 -7.81
N GLU A 230 -13.25 -22.28 -7.24
CA GLU A 230 -14.07 -22.75 -6.15
C GLU A 230 -13.78 -21.91 -4.89
N VAL A 231 -12.52 -21.54 -4.62
CA VAL A 231 -12.11 -20.60 -3.54
C VAL A 231 -12.78 -19.27 -3.68
N GLN A 232 -12.70 -18.71 -4.87
CA GLN A 232 -13.35 -17.46 -5.19
C GLN A 232 -14.85 -17.53 -4.90
N LYS A 233 -15.52 -18.58 -5.37
CA LYS A 233 -16.96 -18.76 -5.19
C LYS A 233 -17.33 -18.87 -3.72
N LEU A 234 -16.64 -19.72 -2.95
CA LEU A 234 -16.96 -19.93 -1.54
C LEU A 234 -16.71 -18.69 -0.69
N LEU A 235 -15.54 -18.05 -0.84
CA LEU A 235 -15.20 -16.87 -0.06
C LEU A 235 -16.14 -15.69 -0.34
N CYS A 236 -16.50 -15.48 -1.61
CA CYS A 236 -17.48 -14.45 -1.98
C CYS A 236 -18.89 -14.76 -1.44
N GLN A 237 -19.23 -16.02 -1.18
CA GLN A 237 -20.51 -16.41 -0.59
C GLN A 237 -20.58 -16.18 0.93
N LEU A 238 -19.44 -16.02 1.61
CA LEU A 238 -19.42 -15.85 3.06
C LEU A 238 -20.02 -14.51 3.49
N HIS A 239 -19.71 -13.41 2.79
CA HIS A 239 -20.18 -12.06 3.10
C HIS A 239 -19.90 -11.06 1.96
N ASP A 240 -20.76 -10.04 1.80
CA ASP A 240 -20.62 -9.02 0.74
C ASP A 240 -19.34 -8.18 0.81
N ASN A 241 -18.78 -8.03 2.02
CA ASN A 241 -17.51 -7.33 2.25
C ASN A 241 -16.27 -8.14 1.83
N ILE A 242 -16.43 -9.39 1.36
CA ILE A 242 -15.34 -10.23 0.87
C ILE A 242 -15.36 -10.21 -0.65
N LYS A 243 -14.28 -9.73 -1.26
CA LYS A 243 -14.09 -9.66 -2.71
C LYS A 243 -12.83 -10.43 -3.09
N VAL A 244 -12.99 -11.42 -3.95
CA VAL A 244 -11.88 -12.21 -4.49
C VAL A 244 -11.72 -11.89 -5.97
N ILE A 245 -10.54 -11.39 -6.34
CA ILE A 245 -10.18 -10.93 -7.68
C ILE A 245 -9.14 -11.92 -8.23
N PRO A 246 -9.43 -12.62 -9.34
CA PRO A 246 -8.48 -13.53 -9.94
C PRO A 246 -7.37 -12.72 -10.64
N ILE A 247 -6.12 -13.10 -10.41
CA ILE A 247 -5.00 -12.64 -11.22
C ILE A 247 -4.92 -13.55 -12.45
N VAL A 248 -5.17 -12.98 -13.63
CA VAL A 248 -4.93 -13.64 -14.92
C VAL A 248 -3.70 -13.00 -15.55
N THR A 249 -2.70 -13.81 -15.87
CA THR A 249 -1.53 -13.42 -16.67
C THR A 249 -1.76 -13.70 -18.14
#